data_AF-A0A7W0NZZ2-F1
#
_entry.id   AF-A0A7W0NZZ2-F1
#
_cell.length_a   1.000
_cell.length_b   1.000
_cell.length_c   1.000
_cell.angle_alpha   90.00
_cell.angle_beta   90.00
_cell.angle_gamma   90.00
#
_symmetry.space_group_name_H-M   'P 1'
#
loop_
_entity.id
_entity.type
_entity.pdbx_description
1 polymer ?
#
loop_
_entity_poly.entity_id
_entity_poly.type
_entity_poly.pdbx_seq_one_letter_code
_entity_poly.pdbx_strand_id
1 'polypeptide(L)'
;MPWREPGGDAVSGKLLFANRNRGPLTRAYFSHNAWKPALAAGINRSRETGMHALRYHYASVLLDGGVSIRVVSEYLGHHDPGFTLRTYAHLMPESEDRVRDAIDAAHGAPAESVRNTDDIEG
;
A
#
# COMPACT_ATOMS: atom_id res chain seq x y z
N MET A 1 -0.03 -7.18 24.54
CA MET A 1 0.83 -8.23 23.95
C MET A 1 2.20 -8.09 24.60
N PRO A 2 2.89 -9.18 24.94
CA PRO A 2 4.17 -9.11 25.65
C PRO A 2 5.29 -8.39 24.88
N TRP A 3 5.12 -8.13 23.58
CA TRP A 3 6.00 -7.31 22.75
C TRP A 3 5.56 -5.85 22.57
N ARG A 4 4.50 -5.40 23.26
CA ARG A 4 3.96 -4.03 23.16
C ARG A 4 4.65 -3.05 24.12
N GLU A 5 5.29 -3.56 25.17
CA GLU A 5 5.93 -2.77 26.22
C GLU A 5 7.42 -3.18 26.30
N PRO A 6 8.36 -2.29 25.97
CA PRO A 6 9.78 -2.57 26.14
C PRO A 6 10.09 -2.73 27.63
N GLY A 7 10.52 -3.93 28.06
CA GLY A 7 10.95 -4.20 29.44
C GLY A 7 10.14 -5.24 30.22
N GLY A 8 9.12 -5.86 29.60
CA GLY A 8 8.42 -7.00 30.19
C GLY A 8 9.28 -8.28 30.23
N ASP A 9 8.87 -9.25 31.05
CA ASP A 9 9.55 -10.54 31.16
C ASP A 9 9.64 -11.25 29.80
N ALA A 10 10.77 -11.90 29.56
CA ALA A 10 10.98 -12.69 28.35
C ALA A 10 9.98 -13.85 28.32
N VAL A 11 9.06 -13.81 27.35
CA VAL A 11 8.10 -14.88 27.11
C VAL A 11 8.58 -15.82 26.00
N SER A 12 8.49 -17.13 26.23
CA SER A 12 8.73 -18.13 25.20
C SER A 12 7.47 -18.33 24.36
N GLY A 13 7.59 -18.17 23.05
CA GLY A 13 6.49 -18.36 22.09
C GLY A 13 6.85 -19.39 21.02
N LYS A 14 5.83 -20.09 20.50
CA LYS A 14 6.03 -20.97 19.33
C LYS A 14 6.29 -20.11 18.09
N LEU A 15 7.43 -20.33 17.45
CA LEU A 15 7.76 -19.69 16.18
C LEU A 15 6.82 -20.19 15.07
N LEU A 16 6.16 -19.27 14.38
CA LEU A 16 5.38 -19.58 13.17
C LEU A 16 6.31 -19.88 11.98
N PHE A 17 7.40 -19.10 11.87
CA PHE A 17 8.43 -19.29 10.86
C PHE A 17 9.72 -19.76 11.52
N ALA A 18 9.99 -21.05 11.39
CA ALA A 18 11.19 -21.68 11.93
C ALA A 18 12.00 -22.35 10.81
N ASN A 19 13.31 -22.43 11.00
CA ASN A 19 14.16 -23.24 10.15
C ASN A 19 13.97 -24.74 10.45
N ARG A 20 14.65 -25.61 9.68
CA ARG A 20 14.55 -27.07 9.84
C ARG A 20 14.91 -27.57 11.25
N ASN A 21 15.73 -26.82 11.98
CA ASN A 21 16.16 -27.12 13.35
C ASN A 21 15.23 -26.51 14.41
N ARG A 22 14.04 -26.03 14.02
CA ARG A 22 13.05 -25.35 14.89
C ARG A 22 13.57 -24.04 15.53
N GLY A 23 14.68 -23.50 15.03
CA GLY A 23 15.20 -22.20 15.44
C GLY A 23 14.60 -21.05 14.61
N PRO A 24 14.87 -19.79 14.99
CA PRO A 24 14.43 -18.62 14.23
C PRO A 24 14.89 -18.66 12.77
N LEU A 25 13.99 -18.29 11.86
CA LEU A 25 14.35 -18.07 10.47
C LEU A 25 15.13 -16.75 10.37
N THR A 26 16.41 -16.83 10.04
CA THR A 26 17.25 -15.63 9.92
C THR A 26 17.05 -14.94 8.58
N ARG A 27 17.26 -13.62 8.55
CA ARG A 27 17.22 -12.83 7.30
C ARG A 27 18.14 -13.41 6.22
N ALA A 28 19.35 -13.83 6.60
CA ALA A 28 20.33 -14.38 5.67
C ALA A 28 19.85 -15.70 5.05
N TYR A 29 19.30 -16.59 5.88
CA TYR A 29 18.76 -17.86 5.41
C TYR A 29 17.57 -17.64 4.47
N PHE A 30 16.60 -16.80 4.86
CA PHE A 30 15.45 -16.49 4.02
C PHE A 30 15.87 -15.83 2.69
N SER A 31 16.79 -14.87 2.75
CA SER A 31 17.32 -14.20 1.56
C SER A 31 17.95 -15.18 0.57
N HIS A 32 18.76 -16.12 1.06
CA HIS A 32 19.45 -17.10 0.21
C HIS A 32 18.51 -18.19 -0.31
N ASN A 33 17.65 -18.75 0.54
CA ASN A 33 16.90 -19.97 0.23
C ASN A 33 15.49 -19.71 -0.31
N ALA A 34 14.93 -18.51 -0.11
CA ALA A 34 13.57 -18.17 -0.56
C ALA A 34 13.57 -16.95 -1.49
N TRP A 35 14.14 -15.82 -1.05
CA TRP A 35 14.05 -14.57 -1.81
C TRP A 35 14.80 -14.62 -3.15
N LYS A 36 16.10 -14.92 -3.13
CA LYS A 36 16.91 -14.95 -4.35
C LYS A 36 16.38 -15.94 -5.41
N PRO A 37 15.94 -17.16 -5.04
CA PRO A 37 15.26 -18.05 -5.98
C PRO A 37 13.96 -17.48 -6.55
N ALA A 38 13.14 -16.81 -5.74
CA ALA A 38 11.86 -16.24 -6.19
C ALA A 38 12.03 -15.17 -7.29
N LEU A 39 13.19 -14.51 -7.36
CA LEU A 39 13.49 -13.53 -8.41
C LEU A 39 13.59 -14.16 -9.81
N ALA A 40 13.67 -15.49 -9.92
CA ALA A 40 13.58 -16.21 -11.19
C ALA A 40 12.24 -15.98 -11.92
N ALA A 41 11.23 -15.41 -11.26
CA ALA A 41 9.98 -14.96 -11.87
C ALA A 41 10.12 -13.74 -12.81
N GLY A 42 11.32 -13.46 -13.32
CA GLY A 42 11.60 -12.33 -14.23
C GLY A 42 11.88 -11.00 -13.51
N ILE A 43 12.24 -11.03 -12.22
CA ILE A 43 12.56 -9.82 -11.45
C ILE A 43 14.07 -9.62 -11.41
N ASN A 44 14.55 -8.52 -11.97
CA ASN A 44 15.97 -8.18 -11.97
C ASN A 44 16.47 -7.89 -10.56
N ARG A 45 17.62 -8.45 -10.18
CA ARG A 45 18.24 -8.18 -8.87
C ARG A 45 18.79 -6.76 -8.80
N SER A 46 18.18 -5.92 -7.98
CA SER A 46 18.74 -4.63 -7.57
C SER A 46 18.56 -4.43 -6.06
N ARG A 47 19.15 -3.34 -5.52
CA ARG A 47 18.83 -2.89 -4.15
C ARG A 47 17.35 -2.57 -3.98
N GLU A 48 16.70 -2.13 -5.06
CA GLU A 48 15.30 -1.71 -5.10
C GLU A 48 14.37 -2.93 -5.10
N THR A 49 14.76 -4.03 -5.74
CA THR A 49 14.04 -5.32 -5.71
C THR A 49 14.39 -6.17 -4.47
N GLY A 50 14.72 -5.53 -3.35
CA GLY A 50 14.79 -6.23 -2.06
C GLY A 50 13.41 -6.62 -1.56
N MET A 51 13.31 -7.30 -0.41
CA MET A 51 12.02 -7.60 0.23
C MET A 51 11.13 -6.37 0.48
N HIS A 52 11.75 -5.18 0.56
CA HIS A 52 11.00 -3.92 0.65
C HIS A 52 10.15 -3.64 -0.60
N ALA A 53 10.50 -4.16 -1.78
CA ALA A 53 9.69 -4.06 -2.98
C ALA A 53 8.29 -4.66 -2.78
N LEU A 54 8.16 -5.77 -2.04
CA LEU A 54 6.85 -6.35 -1.71
C LEU A 54 6.03 -5.41 -0.83
N ARG A 55 6.69 -4.73 0.12
CA ARG A 55 6.04 -3.74 0.98
C ARG A 55 5.59 -2.50 0.18
N TYR A 56 6.41 -2.06 -0.77
CA TYR A 56 6.05 -1.01 -1.73
C TYR A 56 4.85 -1.42 -2.59
N HIS A 57 4.87 -2.62 -3.16
CA HIS A 57 3.77 -3.15 -3.96
C HIS A 57 2.47 -3.23 -3.15
N TYR A 58 2.52 -3.75 -1.92
CA TYR A 58 1.36 -3.79 -1.03
C TYR A 58 0.78 -2.40 -0.76
N ALA A 59 1.62 -1.41 -0.44
CA ALA A 59 1.18 -0.03 -0.24
C ALA A 59 0.57 0.57 -1.52
N SER A 60 1.20 0.33 -2.67
CA SER A 60 0.76 0.77 -3.99
C SER A 60 -0.65 0.29 -4.32
N VAL A 61 -0.90 -1.02 -4.17
CA VAL A 61 -2.20 -1.63 -4.48
C VAL A 61 -3.31 -1.08 -3.59
N LEU A 62 -3.03 -0.87 -2.29
CA LEU A 62 -4.03 -0.31 -1.38
C LEU A 62 -4.36 1.15 -1.70
N LEU A 63 -3.35 1.97 -2.00
CA LEU A 63 -3.55 3.38 -2.33
C LEU A 63 -4.26 3.56 -3.67
N ASP A 64 -3.91 2.76 -4.67
CA ASP A 64 -4.60 2.76 -5.97
C ASP A 64 -6.08 2.39 -5.82
N GLY A 65 -6.38 1.41 -4.96
CA GLY A 65 -7.75 1.04 -4.56
C GLY A 65 -8.49 2.05 -3.70
N GLY A 66 -7.91 3.23 -3.43
CA GLY A 66 -8.56 4.32 -2.68
C GLY A 66 -8.55 4.15 -1.15
N VAL A 67 -7.75 3.22 -0.61
CA VAL A 67 -7.61 3.06 0.84
C VAL A 67 -6.89 4.27 1.42
N SER A 68 -7.47 4.85 2.48
CA SER A 68 -6.88 6.04 3.12
C SER A 68 -5.45 5.80 3.63
N ILE A 69 -4.60 6.81 3.52
CA ILE A 69 -3.21 6.75 3.98
C ILE A 69 -3.08 6.37 5.47
N ARG A 70 -4.05 6.76 6.30
CA ARG A 70 -4.11 6.38 7.72
C ARG A 70 -4.22 4.87 7.88
N VAL A 71 -5.18 4.26 7.21
CA VAL A 71 -5.39 2.80 7.25
C VAL A 71 -4.18 2.07 6.69
N VAL A 72 -3.64 2.51 5.55
CA VAL A 72 -2.41 1.92 5.00
C VAL A 72 -1.25 2.00 6.01
N SER A 73 -1.11 3.12 6.73
CA SER A 73 -0.08 3.29 7.78
C SER A 73 -0.23 2.28 8.91
N GLU A 74 -1.46 2.06 9.39
CA GLU A 74 -1.76 1.11 10.45
C GLU A 74 -1.41 -0.33 10.03
N TYR A 75 -1.77 -0.74 8.81
CA TYR A 75 -1.46 -2.07 8.29
C TYR A 75 0.05 -2.27 8.06
N LEU A 76 0.76 -1.21 7.72
CA LEU A 76 2.22 -1.23 7.63
C LEU A 76 2.88 -1.20 9.02
N GLY A 77 2.14 -0.89 10.08
CA GLY A 77 2.68 -0.73 11.43
C GLY A 77 3.52 0.54 11.60
N HIS A 78 3.25 1.58 10.80
CA HIS A 78 3.87 2.88 10.98
C HIS A 78 3.14 3.65 12.08
N HIS A 79 3.91 4.08 13.09
CA HIS A 79 3.38 4.88 14.19
C HIS A 79 2.98 6.30 13.76
N ASP A 80 3.66 6.85 12.75
CA ASP A 80 3.37 8.17 12.16
C ASP A 80 2.80 7.99 10.74
N PRO A 81 1.53 8.30 10.49
CA PRO A 81 0.96 8.30 9.15
C PRO A 81 1.67 9.28 8.20
N GLY A 82 2.26 10.36 8.72
CA GLY A 82 3.08 11.28 7.94
C GLY A 82 4.30 10.61 7.34
N PHE A 83 4.91 9.63 8.02
CA PHE A 83 6.00 8.82 7.47
C PHE A 83 5.53 8.00 6.27
N THR A 84 4.38 7.34 6.37
CA THR A 84 3.77 6.61 5.24
C THR A 84 3.48 7.55 4.08
N LEU A 85 2.87 8.72 4.35
CA LEU A 85 2.57 9.70 3.33
C LEU A 85 3.85 10.14 2.60
N ARG A 86 4.90 10.55 3.32
CA ARG A 86 6.19 10.93 2.71
C ARG A 86 6.82 9.80 1.88
N THR A 87 6.63 8.55 2.30
CA THR A 87 7.22 7.39 1.65
C THR A 87 6.45 6.96 0.40
N TYR A 88 5.13 7.12 0.37
CA TYR A 88 4.25 6.53 -0.66
C TYR A 88 3.35 7.53 -1.40
N ALA A 89 3.40 8.82 -1.09
CA ALA A 89 2.55 9.84 -1.76
C ALA A 89 2.70 9.83 -3.29
N HIS A 90 3.89 9.53 -3.80
CA HIS A 90 4.17 9.42 -5.23
C HIS A 90 3.47 8.24 -5.93
N LEU A 91 2.88 7.31 -5.17
CA LEU A 91 2.06 6.21 -5.68
C LEU A 91 0.57 6.56 -5.70
N MET A 92 0.18 7.69 -5.11
CA MET A 92 -1.21 8.11 -5.12
C MET A 92 -1.54 8.62 -6.53
N PRO A 93 -2.62 8.14 -7.15
CA PRO A 93 -3.03 8.65 -8.46
C PRO A 93 -3.25 10.16 -8.39
N GLU A 94 -2.74 10.89 -9.37
CA GLU A 94 -3.07 12.31 -9.53
C GLU A 94 -4.58 12.41 -9.71
N SER A 95 -5.22 13.03 -8.72
CA SER A 95 -6.66 12.90 -8.51
C SER A 95 -7.40 14.16 -8.92
N GLU A 96 -6.83 15.06 -9.73
CA GLU A 96 -7.49 16.32 -10.07
C GLU A 96 -8.89 16.09 -10.68
N ASP A 97 -9.02 15.11 -11.58
CA ASP A 97 -10.30 14.71 -12.16
C ASP A 97 -11.21 14.04 -11.12
N ARG A 98 -10.69 13.13 -10.28
CA ARG A 98 -11.48 12.52 -9.19
C ARG A 98 -11.97 13.54 -8.15
N VAL A 99 -11.17 14.56 -7.86
CA VAL A 99 -11.51 15.63 -6.93
C VAL A 99 -12.62 16.49 -7.53
N ARG A 100 -12.53 16.80 -8.83
CA ARG A 100 -13.60 17.49 -9.56
C ARG A 100 -14.88 16.66 -9.56
N ASP A 101 -14.81 15.40 -9.98
CA ASP A 101 -15.96 14.48 -10.03
C ASP A 101 -16.63 14.33 -8.65
N ALA A 102 -15.85 14.25 -7.57
CA ALA A 102 -16.36 14.14 -6.21
C ALA A 102 -17.12 15.41 -5.77
N ILE A 103 -16.62 16.59 -6.14
CA ILE A 103 -17.27 17.87 -5.85
C ILE A 103 -18.53 18.04 -6.72
N ASP A 104 -18.47 17.70 -8.01
CA ASP A 104 -19.61 17.76 -8.93
C ASP A 104 -20.74 16.80 -8.49
N ALA A 105 -20.38 15.60 -8.05
CA ALA A 105 -21.33 14.64 -7.48
C ALA A 105 -21.96 15.15 -6.16
N ALA A 106 -21.18 15.80 -5.30
CA ALA A 106 -21.68 16.36 -4.05
C ALA A 106 -22.62 17.56 -4.25
N HIS A 107 -22.41 18.35 -5.30
CA HIS A 107 -23.24 19.50 -5.64
C HIS A 107 -24.40 19.18 -6.59
N GLY A 108 -24.48 17.95 -7.13
CA GLY A 108 -25.61 17.49 -7.92
C GLY A 108 -25.84 18.29 -9.20
N ALA A 109 -24.77 18.57 -9.98
CA ALA A 109 -24.92 19.24 -11.26
C ALA A 109 -25.88 18.43 -12.17
N PRO A 110 -27.05 18.96 -12.55
CA PRO A 110 -27.90 18.29 -13.51
C PRO A 110 -27.20 18.34 -14.87
N ALA A 111 -27.11 17.19 -15.54
CA ALA A 111 -26.69 17.12 -16.93
C ALA A 111 -27.51 18.14 -17.74
N GLU A 112 -26.81 19.11 -18.30
CA GLU A 112 -27.37 20.24 -19.03
C GLU A 112 -28.31 19.74 -20.14
N SER A 113 -29.60 20.06 -20.03
CA SER A 113 -30.55 19.85 -21.12
C SER A 113 -30.36 20.98 -22.14
N VAL A 114 -29.33 20.88 -22.98
CA VAL A 114 -29.27 21.65 -24.22
C VAL A 114 -30.26 21.01 -25.21
N ARG A 115 -31.54 21.37 -25.07
CA ARG A 115 -32.48 21.21 -26.19
C ARG A 115 -32.27 22.40 -27.11
N ASN A 116 -31.59 22.10 -28.21
CA ASN A 116 -31.51 22.92 -29.41
C ASN A 116 -32.90 23.44 -29.81
N THR A 117 -33.05 24.76 -29.89
CA THR A 117 -34.10 25.42 -30.67
C THR A 117 -33.48 26.54 -31.48
N ASP A 118 -32.49 26.20 -32.30
CA ASP A 118 -32.42 26.80 -33.63
C ASP A 118 -33.31 25.94 -34.52
N ASP A 119 -34.55 26.40 -34.74
CA ASP A 119 -35.35 26.12 -35.94
C ASP A 119 -36.72 26.80 -35.80
N ILE A 120 -36.83 27.96 -36.45
CA ILE A 120 -37.82 28.33 -37.48
C ILE A 120 -38.23 29.81 -37.33
N GLU A 121 -37.53 30.66 -38.09
CA GLU A 121 -38.11 31.88 -38.66
C GLU A 121 -39.33 31.53 -39.51
N GLY A 122 -40.40 32.31 -39.38
CA GLY A 122 -41.62 32.24 -40.20
C GLY A 122 -42.75 33.07 -39.63
#